data_AF-S9QZU4-F1
#
_entry.id   AF-S9QZU4-F1
#
_cell.length_a   1.000
_cell.length_b   1.000
_cell.length_c   1.000
_cell.angle_alpha   90.00
_cell.angle_beta   90.00
_cell.angle_gamma   90.00
#
_symmetry.space_group_name_H-M   'P 1'
#
loop_
_entity.id
_entity.type
_entity.pdbx_description
1 polymer ?
#
loop_
_entity_poly.entity_id
_entity_poly.type
_entity_poly.pdbx_seq_one_letter_code
_entity_poly.pdbx_strand_id
1 'polypeptide(L)'
;MKRSVRAVRKEEIRRKWRPLSEKQHEEMMIILRTCARLVLNGIKSEHRKSAAEGWMLECLKRMNISLKTLPVPPSKVGSGAFSQVLTANNQLERQLYGDLDHIHLLQKELDIESMRLEQEQKAYEQMKQNLSSNQARSRNMKNKLHPLLKSSTTEPWLGNITDLEKRDFPGLLSSSTKAYETKAEIKYSKKLQPFIRTLHRHTSQTVQLSQKVQKATLLLQRFQQRMSVGQPQTKRPS
;
A
#
# COMPACT_ATOMS: atom_id res chain seq x y z
N MET A 1 -19.05 16.03 -16.93
CA MET A 1 -18.35 17.20 -17.52
C MET A 1 -19.15 17.72 -18.71
N LYS A 2 -19.70 18.95 -18.67
CA LYS A 2 -20.36 19.57 -19.83
C LYS A 2 -19.30 20.03 -20.82
N ARG A 3 -19.36 19.54 -22.06
CA ARG A 3 -18.42 19.88 -23.13
C ARG A 3 -18.71 21.31 -23.60
N SER A 4 -17.91 22.28 -23.14
CA SER A 4 -18.03 23.67 -23.57
C SER A 4 -17.28 23.86 -24.89
N VAL A 5 -18.02 24.05 -25.98
CA VAL A 5 -17.46 24.35 -27.31
C VAL A 5 -17.34 25.86 -27.44
N ARG A 6 -16.11 26.38 -27.55
CA ARG A 6 -15.87 27.79 -27.86
C ARG A 6 -15.88 27.98 -29.37
N ALA A 7 -16.86 28.70 -29.89
CA ALA A 7 -16.85 29.15 -31.28
C ALA A 7 -15.74 30.19 -31.48
N VAL A 8 -14.92 30.01 -32.51
CA VAL A 8 -13.84 30.94 -32.88
C VAL A 8 -14.20 31.61 -34.21
N ARG A 9 -14.03 32.94 -34.29
CA ARG A 9 -14.33 33.71 -35.50
C ARG A 9 -13.37 33.37 -36.64
N LYS A 10 -13.85 33.33 -37.89
CA LYS A 10 -13.03 32.98 -39.07
C LYS A 10 -11.88 33.97 -39.30
N GLU A 11 -12.10 35.23 -38.95
CA GLU A 11 -11.12 36.30 -39.04
C GLU A 11 -9.98 36.10 -38.03
N GLU A 12 -10.30 35.60 -36.85
CA GLU A 12 -9.30 35.28 -35.81
C GLU A 12 -8.43 34.09 -36.21
N ILE A 13 -9.04 33.09 -36.86
CA ILE A 13 -8.31 31.96 -37.44
C ILE A 13 -7.32 32.47 -38.49
N ARG A 14 -7.78 33.24 -39.49
CA ARG A 14 -6.91 33.77 -40.55
C ARG A 14 -5.79 34.67 -40.03
N ARG A 15 -6.03 35.43 -38.95
CA ARG A 15 -5.04 36.37 -38.40
C ARG A 15 -4.03 35.72 -37.45
N LYS A 16 -4.47 34.80 -36.59
CA LYS A 16 -3.64 34.25 -35.51
C LYS A 16 -3.09 32.86 -35.81
N TRP A 17 -3.78 32.07 -36.63
CA TRP A 17 -3.37 30.69 -36.91
C TRP A 17 -2.45 30.71 -38.12
N ARG A 18 -1.31 30.05 -37.98
CA ARG A 18 -0.31 29.95 -39.05
C ARG A 18 -0.28 28.51 -39.54
N PRO A 19 0.11 28.28 -40.81
CA PRO A 19 0.41 26.92 -41.25
C PRO A 19 1.52 26.34 -40.38
N LEU A 20 1.55 25.02 -40.31
CA LEU A 20 2.50 24.29 -39.50
C LEU A 20 3.95 24.55 -39.98
N SER A 21 4.91 24.53 -39.05
CA SER A 21 6.33 24.61 -39.41
C SER A 21 6.76 23.34 -40.19
N GLU A 22 7.68 23.48 -41.15
CA GLU A 22 8.16 22.36 -41.96
C GLU A 22 8.68 21.20 -41.10
N LYS A 23 9.36 21.50 -39.98
CA LYS A 23 9.84 20.48 -39.03
C LYS A 23 8.71 19.66 -38.41
N GLN A 24 7.68 20.35 -37.92
CA GLN A 24 6.51 19.70 -37.31
C GLN A 24 5.72 18.91 -38.35
N HIS A 25 5.74 19.38 -39.60
CA HIS A 25 5.06 18.73 -40.71
C HIS A 25 5.75 17.41 -41.06
N GLU A 26 7.08 17.42 -41.12
CA GLU A 26 7.88 16.21 -41.31
C GLU A 26 7.67 15.20 -40.15
N GLU A 27 7.67 15.66 -38.90
CA GLU A 27 7.37 14.82 -37.73
C GLU A 27 6.00 14.15 -37.84
N MET A 28 4.94 14.90 -38.18
CA MET A 28 3.61 14.32 -38.35
C MET A 28 3.56 13.32 -39.51
N MET A 29 4.25 13.60 -40.62
CA MET A 29 4.34 12.67 -41.74
C MET A 29 5.08 11.38 -41.37
N ILE A 30 6.11 11.45 -40.52
CA ILE A 30 6.79 10.27 -39.97
C ILE A 30 5.83 9.45 -39.12
N ILE A 31 5.05 10.09 -38.24
CA ILE A 31 4.05 9.41 -37.41
C ILE A 31 3.00 8.73 -38.29
N LEU A 32 2.43 9.45 -39.26
CA LEU A 32 1.43 8.90 -40.19
C LEU A 32 1.96 7.71 -40.98
N ARG A 33 3.21 7.78 -41.48
CA ARG A 33 3.88 6.66 -42.16
C ARG A 33 4.10 5.47 -41.22
N THR A 34 4.44 5.72 -39.96
CA THR A 34 4.65 4.67 -38.96
C THR A 34 3.34 3.97 -38.63
N CYS A 35 2.26 4.72 -38.38
CA CYS A 35 0.92 4.17 -38.21
C CYS A 35 0.46 3.38 -39.45
N ALA A 36 0.73 3.91 -40.64
CA ALA A 36 0.43 3.22 -41.89
C ALA A 36 1.11 1.85 -41.98
N ARG A 37 2.41 1.77 -41.65
CA ARG A 37 3.15 0.49 -41.62
C ARG A 37 2.58 -0.50 -40.60
N LEU A 38 2.20 -0.04 -39.41
CA LEU A 38 1.60 -0.91 -38.38
C LEU A 38 0.31 -1.57 -38.89
N VAL A 39 -0.55 -0.80 -39.56
CA VAL A 39 -1.79 -1.32 -40.15
C VAL A 39 -1.50 -2.31 -41.28
N LEU A 40 -0.56 -1.99 -42.16
CA LEU A 40 -0.17 -2.88 -43.27
C LEU A 40 0.42 -4.20 -42.78
N ASN A 41 1.22 -4.18 -41.71
CA ASN A 41 1.79 -5.38 -41.10
C ASN A 41 0.73 -6.30 -40.47
N GLY A 42 -0.48 -5.79 -40.19
CA GLY A 42 -1.61 -6.59 -39.71
C GLY A 42 -2.32 -7.39 -40.81
N ILE A 43 -2.09 -7.08 -42.09
CA ILE A 43 -2.76 -7.73 -43.22
C ILE A 43 -1.98 -8.99 -43.62
N LYS A 44 -2.60 -10.18 -43.43
CA LYS A 44 -1.98 -11.48 -43.75
C LYS A 44 -1.91 -11.81 -45.25
N SER A 45 -2.76 -11.21 -46.08
CA SER A 45 -2.86 -11.50 -47.51
C SER A 45 -2.03 -10.50 -48.33
N GLU A 46 -1.09 -11.00 -49.13
CA GLU A 46 -0.18 -10.18 -49.94
C GLU A 46 -0.91 -9.31 -50.98
N HIS A 47 -1.92 -9.88 -51.65
CA HIS A 47 -2.72 -9.15 -52.64
C HIS A 47 -3.49 -7.98 -52.00
N ARG A 48 -4.11 -8.23 -50.83
CA ARG A 48 -4.81 -7.18 -50.07
C ARG A 48 -3.84 -6.15 -49.50
N LYS A 49 -2.63 -6.57 -49.12
CA LYS A 49 -1.58 -5.69 -48.61
C LYS A 49 -1.10 -4.73 -49.70
N SER A 50 -0.84 -5.20 -50.92
CA SER A 50 -0.45 -4.33 -52.04
C SER A 50 -1.54 -3.32 -52.43
N ALA A 51 -2.81 -3.75 -52.46
CA ALA A 51 -3.93 -2.85 -52.70
C ALA A 51 -4.09 -1.79 -51.59
N ALA A 52 -3.94 -2.21 -50.32
CA ALA A 52 -3.98 -1.31 -49.18
C ALA A 52 -2.79 -0.34 -49.18
N GLU A 53 -1.59 -0.78 -49.56
CA GLU A 53 -0.40 0.07 -49.72
C GLU A 53 -0.64 1.18 -50.73
N GLY A 54 -1.17 0.85 -51.91
CA GLY A 54 -1.49 1.84 -52.94
C GLY A 54 -2.50 2.88 -52.45
N TRP A 55 -3.57 2.43 -51.79
CA TRP A 55 -4.60 3.31 -51.22
C TRP A 55 -4.03 4.19 -50.10
N MET A 56 -3.22 3.63 -49.21
CA MET A 56 -2.64 4.35 -48.07
C MET A 56 -1.60 5.39 -48.53
N LEU A 57 -0.81 5.09 -49.56
CA LEU A 57 0.10 6.07 -50.15
C LEU A 57 -0.65 7.26 -50.77
N GLU A 58 -1.78 7.01 -51.43
CA GLU A 58 -2.63 8.06 -51.97
C GLU A 58 -3.27 8.91 -50.86
N CYS A 59 -3.76 8.28 -49.79
CA CYS A 59 -4.24 8.98 -48.60
C CYS A 59 -3.14 9.83 -47.95
N LEU A 60 -1.92 9.31 -47.81
CA LEU A 60 -0.78 10.06 -47.26
C LEU A 60 -0.41 11.26 -48.12
N LYS A 61 -0.49 11.16 -49.46
CA LYS A 61 -0.28 12.30 -50.37
C LYS A 61 -1.34 13.38 -50.17
N ARG A 62 -2.61 13.00 -50.08
CA ARG A 62 -3.72 13.94 -49.81
C ARG A 62 -3.60 14.62 -48.45
N MET A 63 -3.24 13.84 -47.42
CA MET A 63 -2.99 14.37 -46.08
C MET A 63 -1.82 15.34 -46.07
N ASN A 64 -0.71 15.05 -46.74
CA ASN A 64 0.43 15.95 -46.87
C ASN A 64 0.02 17.32 -47.46
N ILE A 65 -0.73 17.32 -48.57
CA ILE A 65 -1.23 18.56 -49.19
C ILE A 65 -2.18 19.31 -48.24
N SER A 66 -3.08 18.59 -47.59
CA SER A 66 -4.04 19.19 -46.65
C SER A 66 -3.36 19.75 -45.40
N LEU A 67 -2.32 19.10 -44.88
CA LEU A 67 -1.62 19.52 -43.66
C LEU A 67 -0.78 20.78 -43.88
N LYS A 68 -0.21 20.95 -45.08
CA LYS A 68 0.52 22.18 -45.45
C LYS A 68 -0.37 23.41 -45.50
N THR A 69 -1.63 23.25 -45.86
CA THR A 69 -2.60 24.35 -46.01
C THR A 69 -3.46 24.58 -44.78
N LEU A 70 -3.43 23.65 -43.81
CA LEU A 70 -4.25 23.72 -42.61
C LEU A 70 -3.71 24.79 -41.64
N PRO A 71 -4.48 25.84 -41.31
CA PRO A 71 -4.09 26.78 -40.29
C PRO A 71 -4.17 26.09 -38.92
N VAL A 72 -3.09 26.16 -38.14
CA VAL A 72 -3.01 25.56 -36.81
C VAL A 72 -3.06 26.68 -35.76
N PRO A 73 -3.86 26.52 -34.69
CA PRO A 73 -3.91 27.50 -33.61
C PRO A 73 -2.51 27.75 -33.04
N PRO A 74 -2.17 28.99 -32.67
CA PRO A 74 -0.89 29.28 -32.05
C PRO A 74 -0.79 28.46 -30.76
N SER A 75 0.36 27.81 -30.58
CA SER A 75 0.67 27.10 -29.34
C SER A 75 0.56 28.10 -28.19
N LYS A 76 -0.51 27.98 -27.39
CA LYS A 76 -0.65 28.80 -26.19
C LYS A 76 0.51 28.42 -25.28
N VAL A 77 1.23 29.43 -24.78
CA VAL A 77 2.25 29.28 -23.74
C VAL A 77 1.63 28.47 -22.60
N GLY A 78 1.98 27.18 -22.51
CA GLY A 78 1.20 26.18 -21.75
C GLY A 78 0.95 24.83 -22.47
N SER A 79 1.44 24.64 -23.70
CA SER A 79 1.42 23.35 -24.43
C SER A 79 2.09 22.17 -23.69
N GLY A 80 2.71 22.40 -22.54
CA GLY A 80 3.16 21.36 -21.62
C GLY A 80 2.03 20.67 -20.85
N ALA A 81 0.79 21.18 -20.87
CA ALA A 81 -0.30 20.63 -20.08
C ALA A 81 -0.60 19.17 -20.41
N PHE A 82 -0.55 18.76 -21.68
CA PHE A 82 -0.81 17.35 -22.03
C PHE A 82 0.30 16.41 -21.53
N SER A 83 1.57 16.78 -21.73
CA SER A 83 2.70 15.97 -21.25
C SER A 83 2.76 15.92 -19.72
N GLN A 84 2.46 17.03 -19.06
CA GLN A 84 2.36 17.09 -17.59
C GLN A 84 1.20 16.24 -17.07
N VAL A 85 0.02 16.32 -17.69
CA VAL A 85 -1.14 15.48 -17.34
C VAL A 85 -0.84 14.00 -17.61
N LEU A 86 -0.16 13.67 -18.70
CA LEU A 86 0.26 12.31 -19.00
C LEU A 86 1.26 11.78 -17.96
N THR A 87 2.22 12.61 -17.56
CA THR A 87 3.20 12.25 -16.51
C THR A 87 2.51 12.05 -15.18
N ALA A 88 1.58 12.93 -14.80
CA ALA A 88 0.79 12.80 -13.59
C ALA A 88 -0.10 11.54 -13.63
N ASN A 89 -0.72 11.24 -14.77
CA ASN A 89 -1.50 10.02 -14.93
C ASN A 89 -0.63 8.77 -14.77
N ASN A 90 0.53 8.72 -15.43
CA ASN A 90 1.47 7.60 -15.29
C ASN A 90 1.97 7.43 -13.85
N GLN A 91 2.15 8.52 -13.09
CA GLN A 91 2.50 8.45 -11.67
C GLN A 91 1.37 7.87 -10.83
N LEU A 92 0.13 8.32 -11.07
CA LEU A 92 -1.06 7.80 -10.40
C LEU A 92 -1.32 6.33 -10.73
N GLU A 93 -1.14 5.92 -11.98
CA GLU A 93 -1.25 4.52 -12.40
C GLU A 93 -0.21 3.65 -11.68
N ARG A 94 1.05 4.11 -11.58
CA ARG A 94 2.09 3.39 -10.83
C ARG A 94 1.75 3.26 -9.35
N GLN A 95 1.24 4.32 -8.73
CA GLN A 95 0.80 4.27 -7.34
C GLN A 95 -0.37 3.30 -7.18
N LEU A 96 -1.35 3.34 -8.08
CA LEU A 96 -2.49 2.44 -8.06
C LEU A 96 -2.07 0.97 -8.16
N TYR A 97 -1.12 0.64 -9.04
CA TYR A 97 -0.60 -0.73 -9.13
C TYR A 97 0.10 -1.15 -7.83
N GLY A 98 0.91 -0.29 -7.23
CA GLY A 98 1.54 -0.57 -5.94
C GLY A 98 0.52 -0.79 -4.81
N ASP A 99 -0.52 0.04 -4.76
CA ASP A 99 -1.59 -0.07 -3.77
C ASP A 99 -2.41 -1.35 -3.97
N LEU A 100 -2.71 -1.73 -5.21
CA LEU A 100 -3.41 -2.97 -5.54
C LEU A 100 -2.61 -4.22 -5.15
N ASP A 101 -1.31 -4.23 -5.43
CA ASP A 101 -0.43 -5.33 -5.03
C ASP A 101 -0.36 -5.45 -3.50
N HIS A 102 -0.30 -4.31 -2.80
CA HIS A 102 -0.32 -4.30 -1.34
C HIS A 102 -1.66 -4.82 -0.77
N ILE A 103 -2.79 -4.39 -1.34
CA ILE A 103 -4.12 -4.90 -0.98
C ILE A 103 -4.19 -6.41 -1.20
N HIS A 104 -3.67 -6.92 -2.31
CA HIS A 104 -3.69 -8.34 -2.60
C HIS A 104 -2.87 -9.16 -1.57
N LEU A 105 -1.71 -8.62 -1.15
CA LEU A 105 -0.90 -9.22 -0.10
C LEU A 105 -1.67 -9.27 1.23
N LEU A 106 -2.31 -8.15 1.62
CA LEU A 106 -3.10 -8.07 2.85
C LEU A 106 -4.31 -9.01 2.83
N GLN A 107 -4.99 -9.14 1.69
CA GLN A 107 -6.10 -10.09 1.54
C GLN A 107 -5.63 -11.53 1.77
N LYS A 108 -4.49 -11.90 1.19
CA LYS A 108 -3.92 -13.23 1.39
C LYS A 108 -3.52 -13.48 2.85
N GLU A 109 -2.97 -12.48 3.53
CA GLU A 109 -2.63 -12.58 4.95
C GLU A 109 -3.90 -12.73 5.81
N LEU A 110 -4.94 -11.95 5.51
CA LEU A 110 -6.23 -12.06 6.17
C LEU A 110 -6.87 -13.44 5.99
N ASP A 111 -6.76 -14.05 4.81
CA ASP A 111 -7.25 -15.41 4.55
C ASP A 111 -6.49 -16.46 5.37
N ILE A 112 -5.18 -16.27 5.56
CA ILE A 112 -4.37 -17.17 6.40
C ILE A 112 -4.76 -17.02 7.87
N GLU A 113 -4.91 -15.77 8.34
CA GLU A 113 -5.30 -15.49 9.72
C GLU A 113 -6.72 -15.99 10.03
N SER A 114 -7.65 -15.83 9.09
CA SER A 114 -9.03 -16.31 9.25
C SER A 114 -9.09 -17.83 9.34
N MET A 115 -8.36 -18.55 8.49
CA MET A 115 -8.24 -20.00 8.60
C MET A 115 -7.61 -20.44 9.92
N ARG A 116 -6.59 -19.72 10.40
CA ARG A 116 -5.95 -20.02 11.69
C ARG A 116 -6.92 -19.80 12.85
N LEU A 117 -7.67 -18.69 12.81
CA LEU A 117 -8.70 -18.38 13.82
C LEU A 117 -9.77 -19.48 13.86
N GLU A 118 -10.24 -19.94 12.72
CA GLU A 118 -11.21 -21.05 12.66
C GLU A 118 -10.66 -22.35 13.27
N GLN A 119 -9.38 -22.67 13.05
CA GLN A 119 -8.74 -23.83 13.66
C GLN A 119 -8.62 -23.69 15.19
N GLU A 120 -8.20 -22.52 15.66
CA GLU A 120 -8.09 -22.23 17.10
C GLU A 120 -9.48 -22.25 17.77
N GLN A 121 -10.51 -21.73 17.12
CA GLN A 121 -11.89 -21.78 17.59
C GLN A 121 -12.38 -23.23 17.74
N LYS A 122 -12.16 -24.08 16.71
CA LYS A 122 -12.51 -25.50 16.76
C LYS A 122 -11.77 -26.23 17.88
N ALA A 123 -10.47 -25.97 18.05
CA ALA A 123 -9.67 -26.55 19.12
C ALA A 123 -10.17 -26.12 20.51
N TYR A 124 -10.54 -24.85 20.67
CA TYR A 124 -11.10 -24.32 21.91
C TYR A 124 -12.44 -24.97 22.27
N GLU A 125 -13.34 -25.12 21.30
CA GLU A 125 -14.62 -25.79 21.51
C GLU A 125 -14.45 -27.26 21.92
N GLN A 126 -13.53 -27.99 21.27
CA GLN A 126 -13.18 -29.34 21.67
C GLN A 126 -12.61 -29.40 23.10
N MET A 127 -11.72 -28.48 23.46
CA MET A 127 -11.18 -28.41 24.82
C MET A 127 -12.28 -28.12 25.85
N LYS A 128 -13.22 -27.22 25.53
CA LYS A 128 -14.37 -26.91 26.38
C LYS A 128 -15.28 -28.13 26.58
N GLN A 129 -15.58 -28.86 25.51
CA GLN A 129 -16.36 -30.11 25.60
C GLN A 129 -15.64 -31.17 26.43
N ASN A 130 -14.33 -31.34 26.25
CA ASN A 130 -13.51 -32.27 27.03
C ASN A 130 -13.46 -31.90 28.51
N LEU A 131 -13.28 -30.61 28.83
CA LEU A 131 -13.32 -30.11 30.22
C LEU A 131 -14.68 -30.37 30.86
N SER A 132 -15.79 -30.07 30.16
CA SER A 132 -17.14 -30.32 30.68
C SER A 132 -17.39 -31.82 30.93
N SER A 133 -16.94 -32.68 30.01
CA SER A 133 -17.05 -34.13 30.13
C SER A 133 -16.20 -34.67 31.29
N ASN A 134 -14.98 -34.15 31.46
CA ASN A 134 -14.11 -34.54 32.56
C ASN A 134 -14.65 -34.05 33.91
N GLN A 135 -15.22 -32.84 33.96
CA GLN A 135 -15.88 -32.34 35.17
C GLN A 135 -17.10 -33.20 35.53
N ALA A 136 -17.91 -33.61 34.55
CA ALA A 136 -19.02 -34.54 34.77
C ALA A 136 -18.56 -35.92 35.26
N ARG A 137 -17.50 -36.48 34.66
CA ARG A 137 -16.88 -37.73 35.13
C ARG A 137 -16.32 -37.60 36.55
N SER A 138 -15.62 -36.50 36.84
CA SER A 138 -15.08 -36.21 38.18
C SER A 138 -16.19 -36.09 39.22
N ARG A 139 -17.29 -35.39 38.92
CA ARG A 139 -18.48 -35.32 39.79
C ARG A 139 -19.09 -36.72 40.03
N ASN A 140 -19.24 -37.52 38.98
CA ASN A 140 -19.75 -38.88 39.10
C ASN A 140 -18.83 -39.78 39.93
N MET A 141 -17.51 -39.65 39.77
CA MET A 141 -16.53 -40.39 40.58
C MET A 141 -16.57 -39.93 42.04
N LYS A 142 -16.62 -38.62 42.30
CA LYS A 142 -16.78 -38.06 43.66
C LYS A 142 -18.05 -38.57 44.35
N ASN A 143 -19.16 -38.72 43.61
CA ASN A 143 -20.41 -39.26 44.15
C ASN A 143 -20.31 -40.75 44.52
N LYS A 144 -19.50 -41.53 43.79
CA LYS A 144 -19.23 -42.95 44.02
C LYS A 144 -18.19 -43.24 45.11
N LEU A 145 -17.45 -42.23 45.58
CA LEU A 145 -16.49 -42.38 46.67
C LEU A 145 -17.21 -42.67 47.99
N HIS A 146 -16.53 -43.39 48.89
CA HIS A 146 -17.02 -43.64 50.24
C HIS A 146 -17.18 -42.31 51.01
N PRO A 147 -18.19 -42.15 51.89
CA PRO A 147 -18.52 -40.87 52.54
C PRO A 147 -17.34 -40.17 53.23
N LEU A 148 -16.42 -40.94 53.83
CA LEU A 148 -15.21 -40.44 54.49
C LEU A 148 -14.18 -39.79 53.53
N LEU A 149 -14.22 -40.09 52.23
CA LEU A 149 -13.33 -39.53 51.21
C LEU A 149 -13.96 -38.32 50.48
N LYS A 150 -15.26 -38.09 50.67
CA LYS A 150 -15.95 -36.95 50.05
C LYS A 150 -15.55 -35.61 50.68
N SER A 151 -15.28 -35.60 51.99
CA SER A 151 -14.88 -34.40 52.74
C SER A 151 -13.46 -33.94 52.42
N SER A 152 -12.53 -34.85 52.10
CA SER A 152 -11.13 -34.53 51.80
C SER A 152 -10.87 -34.08 50.35
N THR A 153 -11.79 -34.30 49.42
CA THR A 153 -11.61 -33.97 47.97
C THR A 153 -12.23 -32.62 47.58
N THR A 154 -12.58 -31.79 48.55
CA THR A 154 -13.07 -30.41 48.33
C THR A 154 -11.88 -29.47 48.18
N GLU A 155 -11.08 -29.69 47.14
CA GLU A 155 -10.04 -28.73 46.75
C GLU A 155 -10.71 -27.49 46.11
N PRO A 156 -10.49 -26.26 46.64
CA PRO A 156 -11.17 -25.02 46.21
C PRO A 156 -10.83 -24.53 44.79
N TRP A 157 -9.86 -25.14 44.11
CA TRP A 157 -9.24 -24.58 42.90
C TRP A 157 -10.02 -24.74 41.59
N LEU A 158 -11.24 -25.27 41.63
CA LEU A 158 -12.11 -25.42 40.45
C LEU A 158 -13.49 -24.76 40.64
N GLY A 159 -13.56 -23.74 41.50
CA GLY A 159 -14.66 -22.79 41.52
C GLY A 159 -14.35 -21.62 40.58
N ASN A 160 -15.10 -21.51 39.48
CA ASN A 160 -15.31 -20.31 38.67
C ASN A 160 -14.07 -19.42 38.40
N ILE A 161 -13.45 -19.62 37.23
CA ILE A 161 -12.43 -18.73 36.65
C ILE A 161 -12.96 -17.29 36.44
N THR A 162 -14.27 -17.05 36.56
CA THR A 162 -14.89 -15.73 36.43
C THR A 162 -14.72 -14.82 37.66
N ASP A 163 -14.28 -15.32 38.82
CA ASP A 163 -14.11 -14.50 40.04
C ASP A 163 -12.65 -14.09 40.34
N LEU A 164 -11.70 -14.42 39.47
CA LEU A 164 -10.27 -14.12 39.68
C LEU A 164 -9.85 -12.71 39.24
N GLU A 165 -10.77 -11.84 38.84
CA GLU A 165 -10.48 -10.43 38.51
C GLU A 165 -10.58 -9.47 39.70
N LYS A 166 -10.91 -9.96 40.91
CA LYS A 166 -11.17 -9.11 42.09
C LYS A 166 -10.34 -9.38 43.33
N ARG A 167 -9.25 -10.15 43.23
CA ARG A 167 -8.24 -10.22 44.29
C ARG A 167 -6.99 -9.48 43.88
N ASP A 168 -6.84 -8.27 44.40
CA ASP A 168 -5.54 -7.64 44.55
C ASP A 168 -4.62 -8.62 45.30
N PHE A 169 -3.54 -9.02 44.65
CA PHE A 169 -2.45 -9.78 45.27
C PHE A 169 -1.36 -8.78 45.71
N PRO A 170 -1.37 -8.26 46.95
CA PRO A 170 -0.19 -7.63 47.50
C PRO A 170 0.74 -8.73 48.01
N GLY A 171 1.90 -8.89 47.35
CA GLY A 171 3.08 -9.46 48.03
C GLY A 171 3.53 -10.87 47.65
N LEU A 172 3.60 -11.21 46.37
CA LEU A 172 4.22 -12.47 45.91
C LEU A 172 5.47 -12.28 45.00
N LEU A 173 6.14 -11.13 45.10
CA LEU A 173 7.42 -10.87 44.41
C LEU A 173 8.61 -10.62 45.35
N SER A 174 8.52 -11.01 46.63
CA SER A 174 9.65 -10.88 47.56
C SER A 174 9.84 -12.13 48.41
N SER A 175 10.05 -13.28 47.77
CA SER A 175 10.80 -14.36 48.38
C SER A 175 12.17 -14.43 47.70
N SER A 176 13.13 -13.78 48.35
CA SER A 176 14.56 -14.02 48.18
C SER A 176 14.85 -15.49 48.41
N THR A 177 14.69 -16.31 47.38
CA THR A 177 15.28 -17.64 47.33
C THR A 177 16.68 -17.48 46.74
N LYS A 178 17.71 -17.63 47.58
CA LYS A 178 19.04 -18.05 47.14
C LYS A 178 18.88 -19.45 46.55
N ALA A 179 18.35 -19.53 45.33
CA ALA A 179 18.14 -20.76 44.61
C ALA A 179 19.44 -21.08 43.88
N TYR A 180 20.01 -22.22 44.22
CA TYR A 180 20.99 -22.96 43.43
C TYR A 180 20.63 -22.85 41.94
N GLU A 181 21.41 -22.10 41.17
CA GLU A 181 21.25 -22.03 39.73
C GLU A 181 21.33 -23.45 39.17
N THR A 182 20.24 -23.94 38.61
CA THR A 182 20.25 -25.26 38.00
C THR A 182 21.15 -25.22 36.77
N LYS A 183 21.94 -26.26 36.50
CA LYS A 183 22.80 -26.35 35.30
C LYS A 183 22.02 -26.08 34.00
N ALA A 184 20.71 -26.33 34.01
CA ALA A 184 19.80 -25.99 32.93
C ALA A 184 19.64 -24.47 32.75
N GLU A 185 19.36 -23.71 33.80
CA GLU A 185 19.25 -22.24 33.75
C GLU A 185 20.54 -21.57 33.28
N ILE A 186 21.71 -22.05 33.73
CA ILE A 186 23.01 -21.54 33.26
C ILE A 186 23.23 -21.86 31.77
N LYS A 187 22.76 -23.02 31.29
CA LYS A 187 22.87 -23.41 29.87
C LYS A 187 21.93 -22.58 29.00
N TYR A 188 20.70 -22.35 29.45
CA TYR A 188 19.73 -21.53 28.72
C TYR A 188 20.09 -20.05 28.76
N SER A 189 20.54 -19.52 29.89
CA SER A 189 21.01 -18.14 29.98
C SER A 189 22.18 -17.90 29.03
N LYS A 190 23.18 -18.79 28.98
CA LYS A 190 24.29 -18.71 28.01
C LYS A 190 23.83 -18.78 26.55
N LYS A 191 22.82 -19.61 26.23
CA LYS A 191 22.24 -19.68 24.88
C LYS A 191 21.46 -18.41 24.51
N LEU A 192 20.86 -17.72 25.49
CA LEU A 192 20.07 -16.51 25.28
C LEU A 192 20.93 -15.23 25.26
N GLN A 193 22.12 -15.23 25.87
CA GLN A 193 23.06 -14.10 25.84
C GLN A 193 23.31 -13.50 24.44
N PRO A 194 23.60 -14.26 23.36
CA PRO A 194 23.79 -13.69 22.03
C PRO A 194 22.52 -13.02 21.47
N PHE A 195 21.34 -13.55 21.79
CA PHE A 195 20.06 -12.93 21.41
C PHE A 195 19.82 -11.63 22.17
N ILE A 196 20.06 -11.63 23.48
CA ILE A 196 19.93 -10.44 24.32
C ILE A 196 20.88 -9.33 23.86
N ARG A 197 22.13 -9.67 23.52
CA ARG A 197 23.10 -8.71 22.95
C ARG A 197 22.65 -8.15 21.61
N THR A 198 22.12 -9.00 20.74
CA THR A 198 21.61 -8.58 19.43
C THR A 198 20.40 -7.65 19.59
N LEU A 199 19.47 -7.99 20.47
CA LEU A 199 18.33 -7.12 20.82
C LEU A 199 18.81 -5.79 21.38
N HIS A 200 19.75 -5.80 22.33
CA HIS A 200 20.29 -4.57 22.90
C HIS A 200 20.96 -3.68 21.85
N ARG A 201 21.69 -4.28 20.90
CA ARG A 201 22.29 -3.57 19.76
C ARG A 201 21.23 -2.94 18.86
N HIS A 202 20.20 -3.71 18.50
CA HIS A 202 19.12 -3.23 17.63
C HIS A 202 18.30 -2.13 18.30
N THR A 203 17.96 -2.29 19.59
CA THR A 203 17.28 -1.27 20.38
C THR A 203 18.10 0.00 20.46
N SER A 204 19.40 -0.10 20.72
CA SER A 204 20.30 1.07 20.74
C SER A 204 20.34 1.79 19.38
N GLN A 205 20.41 1.04 18.28
CA GLN A 205 20.36 1.60 16.92
C GLN A 205 19.01 2.28 16.64
N THR A 206 17.90 1.67 17.06
CA THR A 206 16.55 2.21 16.91
C THR A 206 16.38 3.52 17.68
N VAL A 207 16.90 3.58 18.92
CA VAL A 207 16.91 4.81 19.72
C VAL A 207 17.73 5.90 19.06
N GLN A 208 18.92 5.59 18.53
CA GLN A 208 19.74 6.56 17.80
C GLN A 208 19.06 7.07 16.53
N LEU A 209 18.38 6.20 15.78
CA LEU A 209 17.60 6.59 14.60
C LEU A 209 16.44 7.50 14.99
N SER A 210 15.70 7.17 16.04
CA SER A 210 14.63 8.01 16.58
C SER A 210 15.12 9.42 16.93
N GLN A 211 16.27 9.53 17.61
CA GLN A 211 16.88 10.82 17.92
C GLN A 211 17.26 11.62 16.66
N LYS A 212 17.82 10.95 15.64
CA LYS A 212 18.15 11.60 14.36
C LYS A 212 16.90 12.10 13.63
N VAL A 213 15.83 11.29 13.61
CA VAL A 213 14.55 11.67 13.01
C VAL A 213 13.96 12.87 13.75
N GLN A 214 13.91 12.86 15.07
CA GLN A 214 13.43 14.00 15.86
C GLN A 214 14.23 15.28 15.57
N LYS A 215 15.56 15.18 15.48
CA LYS A 215 16.43 16.31 15.11
C LYS A 215 16.13 16.83 13.70
N ALA A 216 15.94 15.94 12.72
CA ALA A 216 15.57 16.31 11.36
C ALA A 216 14.20 16.99 11.31
N THR A 217 13.20 16.47 12.04
CA THR A 217 11.87 17.07 12.16
C THR A 217 11.94 18.47 12.76
N LEU A 218 12.75 18.70 13.80
CA LEU A 218 12.95 20.04 14.37
C LEU A 218 13.62 21.00 13.38
N LEU A 219 14.58 20.53 12.57
CA LEU A 219 15.20 21.34 11.54
C LEU A 219 14.20 21.70 10.43
N LEU A 220 13.37 20.76 10.00
CA LEU A 220 12.30 21.00 9.03
C LEU A 220 11.27 21.99 9.59
N GLN A 221 10.89 21.86 10.86
CA GLN A 221 9.99 22.80 11.52
C GLN A 221 10.59 24.21 11.59
N ARG A 222 11.88 24.34 11.93
CA ARG A 222 12.60 25.64 11.88
C ARG A 222 12.68 26.20 10.46
N PHE A 223 12.92 25.36 9.46
CA PHE A 223 12.95 25.78 8.07
C PHE A 223 11.57 26.28 7.61
N GLN A 224 10.51 25.56 7.96
CA GLN A 224 9.13 25.95 7.67
C GLN A 224 8.75 27.27 8.36
N GLN A 225 9.18 27.49 9.60
CA GLN A 225 9.00 28.77 10.31
C GLN A 225 9.78 29.93 9.66
N ARG A 226 10.97 29.68 9.11
CA ARG A 226 11.71 30.71 8.35
C ARG A 226 11.05 31.05 7.02
N MET A 227 10.44 30.06 6.36
CA MET A 227 9.72 30.26 5.10
C MET A 227 8.36 30.96 5.29
N SER A 228 7.69 30.78 6.43
CA SER A 228 6.43 31.46 6.73
C SER A 228 6.59 32.94 7.12
N VAL A 229 7.77 33.36 7.60
CA VAL A 229 8.07 34.77 7.95
C VAL A 229 8.47 35.60 6.71
N GLY A 230 8.70 34.96 5.56
CA GLY A 230 9.19 35.60 4.33
C GLY A 230 8.15 35.93 3.25
N GLN A 231 6.84 35.86 3.51
CA GLN A 231 5.84 36.29 2.53
C GLN A 231 5.55 37.80 2.65
N PRO A 232 5.89 38.64 1.65
CA PRO A 232 5.44 40.03 1.62
C PRO A 232 3.92 40.08 1.42
N GLN A 233 3.25 40.74 2.36
CA GLN A 233 1.85 41.16 2.26
C GLN A 233 1.65 41.95 0.96
N THR A 234 0.85 41.40 0.05
CA THR A 234 0.35 42.10 -1.12
C THR A 234 -0.57 43.22 -0.66
N LYS A 235 -0.05 44.46 -0.68
CA LYS A 235 -0.86 45.67 -0.53
C LYS A 235 -1.92 45.68 -1.62
N ARG A 236 -3.18 45.67 -1.20
CA ARG A 236 -4.35 46.00 -2.00
C ARG A 236 -4.53 47.52 -1.90
N PRO A 237 -4.55 48.28 -3.01
CA PRO A 237 -5.15 49.61 -2.99
C PRO A 237 -6.52 49.58 -3.65
N SER A 238 -7.39 50.37 -3.02
CA SER A 238 -8.72 50.81 -3.43
C SER A 238 -8.72 51.56 -4.76
#